data_AF-A0A3B8Q5L1-F1
#
_entry.id   AF-A0A3B8Q5L1-F1
#
_cell.length_a   1.000
_cell.length_b   1.000
_cell.length_c   1.000
_cell.angle_alpha   90.00
_cell.angle_beta   90.00
_cell.angle_gamma   90.00
#
_symmetry.space_group_name_H-M   'P 1'
#
loop_
_entity.id
_entity.type
_entity.pdbx_description
1 polymer ?
#
loop_
_entity_poly.entity_id
_entity_poly.type
_entity_poly.pdbx_seq_one_letter_code
_entity_poly.pdbx_strand_id
1 'polypeptide(L)'
;MSRVLTVRVAPHLLAKAEARAVQLGLDRAGYVRNLIERDLETSNGQSRRPFASEDLVGAFELGGGSATNQRVREVLSRRSRSKRETDR
;
A
#
# COMPACT_ATOMS: atom_id res chain seq x y z
N MET A 1 2.61 18.40 21.71
CA MET A 1 1.18 18.15 22.00
C MET A 1 0.84 16.74 21.54
N SER A 2 0.55 15.81 22.46
CA SER A 2 0.10 14.46 22.09
C SER A 2 -1.38 14.49 21.72
N ARG A 3 -1.76 13.81 20.62
CA ARG A 3 -3.16 13.56 20.26
C ARG A 3 -3.55 12.18 20.77
N VAL A 4 -4.70 12.08 21.44
CA VAL A 4 -5.18 10.81 22.01
C VAL A 4 -5.95 10.04 20.94
N LEU A 5 -5.60 8.77 20.75
CA LEU A 5 -6.31 7.84 19.86
C LEU A 5 -7.02 6.80 20.73
N THR A 6 -8.35 6.68 20.55
CA THR A 6 -9.18 5.70 21.24
C THR A 6 -9.79 4.76 20.21
N VAL A 7 -9.63 3.45 20.40
CA VAL A 7 -10.13 2.43 19.47
C VAL A 7 -10.91 1.36 20.21
N ARG A 8 -11.98 0.86 19.59
CA ARG A 8 -12.71 -0.32 20.07
C ARG A 8 -12.09 -1.57 19.47
N VAL A 9 -11.73 -2.51 20.32
CA VAL A 9 -11.05 -3.74 19.93
C VAL A 9 -11.80 -4.92 20.54
N ALA A 10 -11.88 -6.02 19.80
CA ALA A 10 -12.51 -7.23 20.31
C ALA A 10 -11.78 -7.74 21.57
N PRO A 11 -12.48 -8.24 22.60
CA PRO A 11 -11.86 -8.60 23.89
C PRO A 11 -10.73 -9.62 23.76
N HIS A 12 -10.85 -10.58 22.84
CA HIS A 12 -9.84 -11.61 22.62
C HIS A 12 -8.55 -11.05 21.99
N LEU A 13 -8.63 -9.97 21.20
CA LEU A 13 -7.45 -9.29 20.66
C LEU A 13 -6.78 -8.42 21.72
N LEU A 14 -7.59 -7.78 22.57
CA LEU A 14 -7.09 -7.01 23.71
C LEU A 14 -6.28 -7.88 24.66
N ALA A 15 -6.80 -9.06 25.04
CA ALA A 15 -6.09 -10.01 25.90
C ALA A 15 -4.75 -10.46 25.30
N LYS A 16 -4.70 -10.71 23.98
CA LYS A 16 -3.45 -11.04 23.28
C LYS A 16 -2.45 -9.88 23.32
N ALA A 17 -2.91 -8.66 23.09
CA ALA A 17 -2.07 -7.47 23.14
C ALA A 17 -1.50 -7.24 24.55
N GLU A 18 -2.32 -7.43 25.59
CA GLU A 18 -1.88 -7.33 26.99
C GLU A 18 -0.84 -8.40 27.34
N ALA A 19 -1.07 -9.66 26.96
CA ALA A 19 -0.09 -10.72 27.17
C ALA A 19 1.25 -10.42 26.48
N ARG A 20 1.23 -9.86 25.26
CA ARG A 20 2.44 -9.43 24.55
C ARG A 20 3.11 -8.22 25.19
N ALA A 21 2.34 -7.27 25.68
CA ALA A 21 2.86 -6.11 26.40
C ALA A 21 3.64 -6.56 27.65
N VAL A 22 3.05 -7.46 28.45
CA VAL A 22 3.69 -8.04 29.65
C VAL A 22 4.98 -8.78 29.28
N GLN A 23 4.98 -9.60 28.22
CA GLN A 23 6.19 -10.30 27.75
C GLN A 23 7.34 -9.36 27.37
N LEU A 24 7.01 -8.15 26.92
CA LEU A 24 7.98 -7.13 26.51
C LEU A 24 8.31 -6.12 27.62
N GLY A 25 7.71 -6.27 28.82
CA GLY A 25 7.86 -5.30 29.90
C GLY A 25 7.25 -3.92 29.58
N LEU A 26 6.29 -3.87 28.66
CA LEU A 26 5.61 -2.66 28.22
C LEU A 26 4.21 -2.57 28.83
N ASP A 27 3.70 -1.35 28.94
CA ASP A 27 2.29 -1.12 29.15
C ASP A 27 1.52 -1.37 27.84
N ARG A 28 0.20 -1.56 27.95
CA ARG A 28 -0.65 -1.83 26.79
C ARG A 28 -0.58 -0.72 25.73
N ALA A 29 -0.57 0.55 26.16
CA ALA A 29 -0.53 1.68 25.23
C ALA A 29 0.83 1.78 24.53
N GLY A 30 1.93 1.56 25.26
CA GLY A 30 3.28 1.48 24.69
C GLY A 30 3.44 0.34 23.69
N TYR A 31 2.87 -0.83 23.97
CA TYR A 31 2.87 -1.94 23.01
C TYR A 31 2.14 -1.58 21.71
N VAL A 32 0.93 -1.01 21.80
CA VAL A 32 0.14 -0.60 20.63
C VAL A 32 0.83 0.52 19.86
N ARG A 33 1.43 1.50 20.54
CA ARG A 33 2.23 2.56 19.90
C ARG A 33 3.39 1.97 19.10
N ASN A 34 4.20 1.10 19.72
CA ASN A 34 5.33 0.47 19.05
C ASN A 34 4.91 -0.35 17.82
N LEU A 35 3.73 -0.99 17.88
CA LEU A 35 3.18 -1.71 16.74
C LEU A 35 2.85 -0.77 15.58
N ILE A 36 2.20 0.37 15.86
CA ILE A 36 1.88 1.38 14.85
C ILE A 36 3.16 1.99 14.28
N GLU A 37 4.14 2.33 15.10
CA GLU A 37 5.42 2.90 14.65
C GLU A 37 6.15 1.97 13.69
N ARG A 38 6.27 0.68 14.04
CA ARG A 38 6.89 -0.34 13.17
C ARG A 38 6.13 -0.53 11.87
N ASP A 39 4.80 -0.50 11.91
CA ASP A 39 3.97 -0.60 10.72
C ASP A 39 4.19 0.59 9.77
N LEU A 40 4.30 1.80 10.33
CA LEU A 40 4.60 3.01 9.56
C LEU A 40 6.03 3.01 8.99
N GLU A 41 7.03 2.53 9.74
CA GLU A 41 8.40 2.35 9.25
C GLU A 41 8.45 1.35 8.08
N THR A 42 7.71 0.25 8.20
CA THR A 42 7.65 -0.80 7.16
C THR A 42 6.86 -0.32 5.93
N SER A 43 5.87 0.55 6.12
CA SER A 43 5.02 1.09 5.04
C SER A 43 5.76 2.02 4.06
N ASN A 44 6.96 2.50 4.40
CA ASN A 44 7.81 3.25 3.45
C ASN A 44 8.38 2.38 2.31
N GLY A 45 8.25 1.05 2.39
CA GLY A 45 8.80 0.11 1.39
C GLY A 45 7.79 -0.46 0.39
N GLN A 46 6.48 -0.23 0.56
CA GLN A 46 5.46 -0.74 -0.36
C GLN A 46 4.68 0.40 -1.01
N SER A 47 5.36 1.17 -1.85
CA SER A 47 4.72 1.57 -3.09
C SER A 47 4.31 0.28 -3.82
N ARG A 48 3.09 -0.22 -3.58
CA ARG A 48 2.40 -1.03 -4.58
C ARG A 48 2.46 -0.16 -5.82
N ARG A 49 3.32 -0.57 -6.76
CA ARG A 49 3.64 0.09 -8.03
C ARG A 49 2.65 1.23 -8.31
N PRO A 50 3.10 2.49 -8.46
CA PRO A 50 2.19 3.59 -8.77
C PRO A 50 1.25 3.09 -9.85
N PHE A 51 -0.03 3.08 -9.51
CA PHE A 51 -1.04 2.39 -10.28
C PHE A 51 -0.88 2.92 -11.70
N ALA A 52 -0.51 2.07 -12.65
CA ALA A 52 -0.11 2.47 -14.01
C ALA A 52 -1.29 3.07 -14.84
N SER A 53 -2.39 3.40 -14.16
CA SER A 53 -3.56 4.07 -14.69
C SER A 53 -3.52 5.58 -14.55
N GLU A 54 -2.44 6.21 -14.09
CA GLU A 54 -2.30 7.66 -14.32
C GLU A 54 -2.41 7.95 -15.83
N ASP A 55 -1.88 7.08 -16.69
CA ASP A 55 -2.10 7.07 -18.14
C ASP A 55 -3.56 6.77 -18.57
N LEU A 56 -4.43 6.35 -17.65
CA LEU A 56 -5.86 6.08 -17.89
C LEU A 56 -6.78 7.14 -17.26
N VAL A 57 -6.24 8.03 -16.42
CA VAL A 57 -6.96 9.20 -15.92
C VAL A 57 -6.95 10.24 -17.04
N GLY A 58 -8.04 10.33 -17.80
CA GLY A 58 -8.24 11.41 -18.77
C GLY A 58 -8.40 11.03 -20.24
N ALA A 59 -8.55 9.74 -20.56
CA ALA A 59 -8.63 9.12 -21.90
C ALA A 59 -7.29 8.54 -22.37
N PHE A 60 -7.26 7.21 -22.49
CA PHE A 60 -6.15 6.50 -23.10
C PHE A 60 -6.12 6.87 -24.59
N GLU A 61 -5.17 7.73 -24.99
CA GLU A 61 -5.03 8.16 -26.38
C GLU A 61 -4.64 6.99 -27.28
N LEU A 62 -5.65 6.37 -27.91
CA LEU A 62 -5.50 5.26 -28.86
C LEU A 62 -5.22 5.73 -30.29
N GLY A 63 -4.86 7.00 -30.47
CA GLY A 63 -4.56 7.57 -31.79
C GLY A 63 -5.74 7.48 -32.76
N GLY A 64 -6.96 7.81 -32.31
CA GLY A 64 -8.16 7.88 -33.16
C GLY A 64 -8.87 6.55 -33.46
N GLY A 65 -8.41 5.43 -32.89
CA GLY A 65 -9.09 4.13 -33.00
C GLY A 65 -10.11 3.87 -31.87
N SER A 66 -11.05 2.95 -32.10
CA SER A 66 -12.01 2.52 -31.07
C SER A 66 -11.30 1.94 -29.83
N ALA A 67 -11.76 2.34 -28.65
CA ALA A 67 -11.22 1.96 -27.35
C ALA A 67 -11.64 0.57 -26.90
N THR A 68 -11.20 -0.44 -27.65
CA THR A 68 -11.40 -1.84 -27.28
C THR A 68 -10.34 -2.31 -26.27
N ASN A 69 -10.75 -3.11 -25.29
CA ASN A 69 -9.87 -3.69 -24.27
C ASN A 69 -8.68 -4.45 -24.87
N GLN A 70 -8.87 -5.10 -26.03
CA GLN A 70 -7.81 -5.79 -26.75
C GLN A 70 -6.70 -4.83 -27.20
N ARG A 71 -7.08 -3.71 -27.81
CA ARG A 71 -6.13 -2.70 -28.33
C ARG A 71 -5.36 -2.02 -27.21
N VAL A 72 -6.03 -1.74 -26.08
CA VAL A 72 -5.37 -1.22 -24.87
C VAL A 72 -4.29 -2.19 -24.37
N ARG A 73 -4.60 -3.48 -24.29
CA ARG A 73 -3.64 -4.51 -23.87
C ARG A 73 -2.45 -4.62 -24.82
N GLU A 74 -2.69 -4.55 -26.12
CA GLU A 74 -1.61 -4.58 -27.12
C GLU A 74 -0.65 -3.38 -26.97
N VAL A 75 -1.17 -2.17 -26.81
CA VAL A 75 -0.35 -0.96 -26.62
C VAL A 75 0.48 -1.03 -25.32
N LEU A 76 -0.14 -1.45 -24.21
CA LEU A 76 0.58 -1.62 -22.93
C LEU A 76 1.68 -2.69 -23.02
N SER A 77 1.42 -3.78 -23.73
CA SER A 77 2.40 -4.84 -23.94
C SER A 77 3.61 -4.36 -24.74
N ARG A 78 3.40 -3.49 -25.75
CA ARG A 78 4.48 -2.90 -26.56
C ARG A 78 5.31 -1.89 -25.74
N ARG A 79 4.67 -1.00 -24.99
CA ARG A 79 5.35 -0.02 -24.12
C ARG A 79 6.20 -0.68 -23.03
N SER A 80 5.70 -1.76 -22.42
CA SER A 80 6.45 -2.48 -21.39
C SER A 80 7.70 -3.20 -21.93
N ARG A 81 7.70 -3.56 -23.21
CA ARG A 81 8.85 -4.17 -23.89
C ARG A 81 9.90 -3.12 -24.27
N SER A 82 9.48 -1.99 -24.84
CA SER A 82 10.42 -0.91 -25.20
C SER A 82 11.15 -0.33 -23.98
N LYS A 83 10.46 -0.19 -22.84
CA LYS A 83 11.07 0.31 -21.61
C LYS A 83 12.12 -0.65 -21.01
N ARG A 84 12.09 -1.94 -21.35
CA ARG A 84 13.12 -2.91 -20.93
C ARG A 84 14.35 -2.92 -21.84
N GLU A 85 14.24 -2.41 -23.05
CA GLU A 85 15.37 -2.26 -23.98
C GLU A 85 16.18 -0.99 -23.70
N THR A 86 15.56 0.07 -23.17
CA THR A 86 16.26 1.33 -22.84
C THR A 86 17.01 1.30 -21.50
N ASP A 87 16.77 0.27 -20.68
CA ASP A 87 17.34 0.10 -19.33
C ASP A 87 18.46 -0.99 -19.32
N ARG A 88 19.00 -1.30 -20.49
CA ARG A 88 20.16 -2.18 -20.73
C ARG A 88 21.26 -1.41 -21.45
#